data_AF-J9DZP8-F1
#
_entry.id   AF-J9DZP8-F1
#
_cell.length_a   1.000
_cell.length_b   1.000
_cell.length_c   1.000
_cell.angle_alpha   90.00
_cell.angle_beta   90.00
_cell.angle_gamma   90.00
#
_symmetry.space_group_name_H-M   'P 1'
#
loop_
_entity.id
_entity.type
_entity.pdbx_description
1 polymer ?
#
loop_
_entity_poly.entity_id
_entity_poly.type
_entity_poly.pdbx_seq_one_letter_code
_entity_poly.pdbx_strand_id
1 'polypeptide(L)'
;MYLFGTLNFSCYELFGQDEDALDNSPPDSQNVIKNDEEKSIYGVQSPQREITSKSTTDMTFSWQEYLKETEAIAAPEDCFYQDPIPPKNNFTTGKKVEVPDPRGKEVQCLATIVAVHSLWVCLRLDGEDGSNDHWLICDDERIKPVGHCVRNGLILQPPFGFMYNLASFHKFIENQLKPAADGSSPVASPESFKPIPFKYHPRKNTFQVGMKCEAIDRKNFNGRPCPATVVDVKGDYLTISYDGWNKAYDCKERYDSRFIFPVGWAAKSGLEVQPPNYVKGKVLQRMAQKDTVPKAPKVTALRKSKVLKRKSSNTNKTQNRKRKRISS
;
A
#
# COMPACT_ATOMS: atom_id res chain seq x y z
N MET A 1 13.40 -30.95 -26.45
CA MET A 1 13.94 -29.83 -27.25
C MET A 1 12.84 -29.38 -28.19
N TYR A 2 12.14 -28.30 -27.86
CA TYR A 2 11.23 -27.63 -28.80
C TYR A 2 11.71 -26.19 -28.92
N LEU A 3 12.23 -25.87 -30.10
CA LEU A 3 12.58 -24.52 -30.53
C LEU A 3 11.29 -23.70 -30.62
N PHE A 4 11.20 -22.63 -29.83
CA PHE A 4 10.34 -21.50 -30.20
C PHE A 4 11.25 -20.36 -30.67
N GLY A 5 11.04 -19.98 -31.94
CA GLY A 5 11.82 -18.99 -32.65
C GLY A 5 11.79 -17.63 -31.96
N THR A 6 12.95 -16.99 -31.97
CA THR A 6 13.15 -15.58 -31.66
C THR A 6 12.38 -14.72 -32.66
N LEU A 7 11.31 -14.05 -32.22
CA LEU A 7 10.74 -12.92 -32.95
C LEU A 7 11.30 -11.64 -32.34
N ASN A 8 12.22 -11.03 -33.08
CA ASN A 8 12.67 -9.65 -32.87
C ASN A 8 11.52 -8.71 -33.19
N PHE A 9 11.04 -7.93 -32.21
CA PHE A 9 10.15 -6.81 -32.45
C PHE A 9 10.93 -5.51 -32.40
N SER A 10 11.15 -4.94 -33.57
CA SER A 10 11.58 -3.56 -33.78
C SER A 10 10.34 -2.69 -33.99
N CYS A 11 10.30 -1.59 -33.24
CA CYS A 11 9.66 -0.31 -33.54
C CYS A 11 8.14 -0.27 -33.82
N TYR A 12 7.46 0.39 -32.88
CA TYR A 12 6.29 1.24 -33.14
C TYR A 12 6.63 2.26 -34.24
N GLU A 13 5.90 2.27 -35.35
CA GLU A 13 5.24 3.45 -35.95
C GLU A 13 4.67 3.16 -37.37
N LEU A 14 3.41 3.58 -37.55
CA LEU A 14 2.82 4.24 -38.74
C LEU A 14 2.10 3.49 -39.90
N PHE A 15 0.95 4.10 -40.21
CA PHE A 15 0.09 4.16 -41.41
C PHE A 15 -0.82 2.98 -41.81
N GLY A 16 -2.11 3.32 -41.98
CA GLY A 16 -3.19 2.45 -42.41
C GLY A 16 -3.53 2.54 -43.89
N GLN A 17 -4.57 1.79 -44.28
CA GLN A 17 -5.60 2.11 -45.27
C GLN A 17 -6.64 0.99 -45.32
N ASP A 18 -7.82 1.34 -45.82
CA ASP A 18 -9.14 0.71 -45.76
C ASP A 18 -9.28 -0.66 -46.46
N GLU A 19 -10.26 -1.48 -46.04
CA GLU A 19 -11.50 -1.75 -46.82
C GLU A 19 -12.45 -2.77 -46.13
N ASP A 20 -13.74 -2.38 -46.13
CA ASP A 20 -14.99 -3.13 -46.37
C ASP A 20 -15.56 -4.19 -45.41
N ALA A 21 -16.53 -3.69 -44.62
CA ALA A 21 -17.96 -4.07 -44.56
C ALA A 21 -18.38 -5.55 -44.49
N LEU A 22 -19.15 -5.88 -43.43
CA LEU A 22 -20.51 -6.42 -43.63
C LEU A 22 -21.41 -6.21 -42.40
N ASP A 23 -22.52 -5.54 -42.69
CA ASP A 23 -23.71 -5.24 -41.90
C ASP A 23 -24.47 -6.51 -41.49
N ASN A 24 -25.04 -6.51 -40.27
CA ASN A 24 -26.26 -7.25 -39.90
C ASN A 24 -26.74 -6.82 -38.50
N SER A 25 -27.72 -5.91 -38.45
CA SER A 25 -28.72 -5.80 -37.36
C SER A 25 -30.02 -6.48 -37.82
N PRO A 26 -30.94 -7.01 -36.96
CA PRO A 26 -31.88 -6.19 -36.13
C PRO A 26 -32.48 -6.97 -34.91
N PRO A 27 -33.65 -6.63 -34.31
CA PRO A 27 -34.25 -5.34 -33.92
C PRO A 27 -34.59 -5.23 -32.40
N ASP A 28 -34.92 -4.02 -31.99
CA ASP A 28 -35.51 -3.61 -30.69
C ASP A 28 -37.00 -4.00 -30.57
N SER A 29 -37.47 -4.34 -29.36
CA SER A 29 -38.89 -4.20 -28.99
C SER A 29 -39.11 -4.15 -27.47
N GLN A 30 -39.81 -3.10 -27.03
CA GLN A 30 -40.18 -2.78 -25.65
C GLN A 30 -41.46 -3.49 -25.16
N ASN A 31 -41.48 -3.75 -23.83
CA ASN A 31 -42.58 -3.68 -22.85
C ASN A 31 -43.93 -4.38 -23.09
N VAL A 32 -44.33 -5.29 -22.18
CA VAL A 32 -45.58 -5.24 -21.39
C VAL A 32 -45.42 -6.05 -20.09
N ILE A 33 -45.54 -5.41 -18.92
CA ILE A 33 -45.89 -6.05 -17.64
C ILE A 33 -47.24 -5.46 -17.20
N LYS A 34 -48.19 -6.34 -16.86
CA LYS A 34 -49.36 -6.03 -16.03
C LYS A 34 -49.51 -7.12 -14.98
N ASN A 35 -49.63 -6.74 -13.72
CA ASN A 35 -50.73 -7.13 -12.84
C ASN A 35 -50.56 -6.43 -11.48
N ASP A 36 -51.58 -5.66 -11.13
CA ASP A 36 -51.84 -5.09 -9.81
C ASP A 36 -52.53 -6.13 -8.92
N GLU A 37 -52.34 -6.03 -7.60
CA GLU A 37 -53.44 -5.92 -6.64
C GLU A 37 -52.90 -5.59 -5.22
N GLU A 38 -53.37 -4.44 -4.70
CA GLU A 38 -53.18 -3.95 -3.33
C GLU A 38 -54.05 -4.72 -2.31
N LYS A 39 -53.58 -4.78 -1.06
CA LYS A 39 -54.42 -4.46 0.11
C LYS A 39 -53.60 -4.11 1.36
N SER A 40 -53.81 -2.88 1.82
CA SER A 40 -53.40 -2.30 3.11
C SER A 40 -54.34 -2.74 4.26
N ILE A 41 -53.84 -2.79 5.51
CA ILE A 41 -54.51 -2.29 6.75
C ILE A 41 -53.62 -2.49 8.01
N TYR A 42 -53.25 -1.35 8.62
CA TYR A 42 -52.97 -0.99 10.03
C TYR A 42 -52.17 -1.90 11.01
N GLY A 43 -51.14 -1.29 11.64
CA GLY A 43 -51.11 -1.18 13.11
C GLY A 43 -49.80 -1.53 13.85
N VAL A 44 -49.38 -0.59 14.71
CA VAL A 44 -48.53 -0.72 15.92
C VAL A 44 -47.02 -0.40 15.76
N GLN A 45 -46.68 0.87 16.04
CA GLN A 45 -45.35 1.29 16.47
C GLN A 45 -45.05 0.76 17.88
N SER A 46 -43.87 0.17 18.06
CA SER A 46 -43.28 -0.15 19.36
C SER A 46 -42.09 0.78 19.64
N PRO A 47 -41.78 1.11 20.91
CA PRO A 47 -40.96 2.27 21.25
C PRO A 47 -39.47 2.04 20.98
N GLN A 48 -38.82 3.00 20.32
CA GLN A 48 -37.37 3.10 20.27
C GLN A 48 -36.84 3.31 21.70
N ARG A 49 -36.14 2.30 22.22
CA ARG A 49 -35.26 2.48 23.37
C ARG A 49 -34.07 3.32 22.91
N GLU A 50 -33.99 4.54 23.41
CA GLU A 50 -32.78 5.37 23.37
C GLU A 50 -31.64 4.59 24.04
N ILE A 51 -30.78 3.99 23.21
CA ILE A 51 -29.45 3.57 23.67
C ILE A 51 -28.65 4.87 23.74
N THR A 52 -28.60 5.43 24.94
CA THR A 52 -27.62 6.44 25.33
C THR A 52 -26.25 5.99 24.83
N SER A 53 -25.69 6.79 23.92
CA SER A 53 -24.35 6.61 23.39
C SER A 53 -23.35 6.63 24.55
N LYS A 54 -22.97 5.44 25.01
CA LYS A 54 -21.78 5.30 25.84
C LYS A 54 -20.62 5.81 25.00
N SER A 55 -20.12 6.97 25.38
CA SER A 55 -18.79 7.49 25.05
C SER A 55 -17.79 6.33 25.11
N THR A 56 -17.48 5.76 23.94
CA THR A 56 -16.41 4.80 23.78
C THR A 56 -15.13 5.59 23.87
N THR A 57 -14.47 5.53 25.04
CA THR A 57 -13.06 5.89 25.16
C THR A 57 -12.29 5.14 24.08
N ASP A 58 -11.75 5.88 23.11
CA ASP A 58 -10.97 5.35 21.99
C ASP A 58 -9.62 4.87 22.51
N MET A 59 -9.53 3.57 22.75
CA MET A 59 -8.41 2.89 23.39
C MET A 59 -7.66 2.08 22.34
N THR A 60 -6.41 2.42 22.08
CA THR A 60 -5.55 1.82 21.05
C THR A 60 -4.45 0.96 21.66
N PHE A 61 -3.96 -0.04 20.92
CA PHE A 61 -2.89 -0.94 21.36
C PHE A 61 -1.56 -0.19 21.58
N SER A 62 -0.88 -0.49 22.69
CA SER A 62 0.44 0.07 23.04
C SER A 62 1.51 -1.02 23.04
N TRP A 63 2.41 -0.95 22.06
CA TRP A 63 3.58 -1.81 21.99
C TRP A 63 4.48 -1.71 23.23
N GLN A 64 4.63 -0.50 23.78
CA GLN A 64 5.49 -0.27 24.96
C GLN A 64 4.98 -1.04 26.18
N GLU A 65 3.68 -0.94 26.47
CA GLU A 65 3.08 -1.66 27.60
C GLU A 65 3.01 -3.16 27.32
N TYR A 66 2.78 -3.55 26.07
CA TYR A 66 2.75 -4.95 25.68
C TYR A 66 4.10 -5.66 25.84
N LEU A 67 5.20 -5.03 25.39
CA LEU A 67 6.55 -5.56 25.57
C LEU A 67 6.91 -5.68 27.05
N LYS A 68 6.51 -4.70 27.87
CA LYS A 68 6.72 -4.71 29.31
C LYS A 68 5.93 -5.82 30.01
N GLU A 69 4.66 -6.00 29.67
CA GLU A 69 3.80 -7.04 30.26
C GLU A 69 4.25 -8.45 29.88
N THR A 70 4.74 -8.62 28.66
CA THR A 70 5.22 -9.92 28.16
C THR A 70 6.69 -10.21 28.46
N GLU A 71 7.40 -9.26 29.09
CA GLU A 71 8.85 -9.33 29.35
C GLU A 71 9.67 -9.68 28.09
N ALA A 72 9.17 -9.25 26.93
CA ALA A 72 9.74 -9.59 25.63
C ALA A 72 10.51 -8.42 25.04
N ILE A 73 11.39 -8.74 24.09
CA ILE A 73 12.15 -7.75 23.33
C ILE A 73 11.57 -7.63 21.92
N ALA A 74 11.53 -6.41 21.39
CA ALA A 74 11.27 -6.22 19.96
C ALA A 74 12.49 -6.68 19.16
N ALA A 75 12.26 -7.32 18.01
CA ALA A 75 13.32 -7.55 17.04
C ALA A 75 13.88 -6.19 16.57
N PRO A 76 15.21 -6.03 16.50
CA PRO A 76 15.85 -4.82 15.96
C PRO A 76 15.39 -4.47 14.54
N GLU A 77 15.35 -3.17 14.20
CA GLU A 77 14.89 -2.72 12.86
C GLU A 77 15.76 -3.27 11.72
N ASP A 78 17.06 -3.51 11.95
CA ASP A 78 18.01 -4.04 10.97
C ASP A 78 17.84 -5.53 10.68
N CYS A 79 16.96 -6.23 11.41
CA CYS A 79 16.53 -7.59 11.07
C CYS A 79 15.61 -7.62 9.84
N PHE A 80 14.91 -6.52 9.54
CA PHE A 80 13.80 -6.50 8.58
C PHE A 80 14.19 -5.89 7.25
N TYR A 81 13.62 -6.43 6.16
CA TYR A 81 13.71 -5.79 4.85
C TYR A 81 12.61 -4.73 4.67
N GLN A 82 12.75 -3.60 5.36
CA GLN A 82 11.82 -2.48 5.29
C GLN A 82 12.57 -1.14 5.22
N ASP A 83 12.04 -0.20 4.42
CA ASP A 83 12.49 1.18 4.50
C ASP A 83 11.96 1.81 5.80
N PRO A 84 12.80 2.50 6.59
CA PRO A 84 12.34 3.25 7.75
C PRO A 84 11.29 4.33 7.43
N ILE A 85 11.26 4.79 6.18
CA ILE A 85 10.24 5.72 5.67
C ILE A 85 9.20 4.90 4.89
N PRO A 86 7.94 4.86 5.36
CA PRO A 86 6.87 4.14 4.65
C PRO A 86 6.71 4.60 3.20
N PRO A 87 6.54 3.68 2.24
CA PRO A 87 6.41 4.03 0.84
C PRO A 87 5.10 4.78 0.57
N LYS A 88 5.06 5.61 -0.47
CA LYS A 88 3.80 6.23 -0.92
C LYS A 88 3.21 5.38 -2.04
N ASN A 89 2.01 4.84 -1.81
CA ASN A 89 1.27 4.10 -2.83
C ASN A 89 0.69 5.05 -3.89
N ASN A 90 1.09 4.88 -5.15
CA ASN A 90 0.56 5.63 -6.29
C ASN A 90 -0.08 4.71 -7.34
N PHE A 91 -0.40 3.46 -6.97
CA PHE A 91 -1.14 2.55 -7.83
C PHE A 91 -2.64 2.86 -7.78
N THR A 92 -3.33 2.52 -8.86
CA THR A 92 -4.78 2.72 -9.01
C THR A 92 -5.43 1.46 -9.53
N THR A 93 -6.65 1.17 -9.05
CA THR A 93 -7.44 0.01 -9.46
C THR A 93 -7.70 0.03 -10.98
N GLY A 94 -7.70 -1.16 -11.58
CA GLY A 94 -7.90 -1.38 -13.01
C GLY A 94 -6.63 -1.27 -13.85
N LYS A 95 -5.53 -0.75 -13.30
CA LYS A 95 -4.26 -0.68 -14.01
C LYS A 95 -3.51 -2.00 -14.02
N LYS A 96 -2.73 -2.21 -15.07
CA LYS A 96 -1.99 -3.44 -15.34
C LYS A 96 -0.52 -3.32 -15.00
N VAL A 97 0.04 -4.41 -14.49
CA VAL A 97 1.44 -4.59 -14.07
C VAL A 97 1.93 -5.98 -14.49
N GLU A 98 3.23 -6.22 -14.40
CA GLU A 98 3.82 -7.55 -14.48
C GLU A 98 4.21 -8.02 -13.06
N VAL A 99 3.87 -9.25 -12.71
CA VAL A 99 4.25 -9.89 -11.43
C VAL A 99 4.49 -11.39 -11.60
N PRO A 100 5.34 -12.02 -10.77
CA PRO A 100 5.51 -13.46 -10.80
C PRO A 100 4.23 -14.18 -10.37
N ASP A 101 3.91 -15.30 -11.02
CA ASP A 101 2.92 -16.24 -10.47
C ASP A 101 3.55 -16.95 -9.26
N PRO A 102 2.98 -16.83 -8.05
CA PRO A 102 3.54 -17.45 -6.85
C PRO A 102 3.55 -18.99 -6.87
N ARG A 103 2.84 -19.62 -7.82
CA ARG A 103 2.80 -21.08 -8.04
C ARG A 103 3.81 -21.53 -9.10
N GLY A 104 4.37 -20.60 -9.88
CA GLY A 104 5.28 -20.85 -10.99
C GLY A 104 6.76 -20.71 -10.65
N LYS A 105 7.63 -20.91 -11.65
CA LYS A 105 9.10 -20.75 -11.54
C LYS A 105 9.55 -19.33 -11.84
N GLU A 106 9.09 -18.34 -11.06
CA GLU A 106 9.52 -16.93 -11.17
C GLU A 106 9.32 -16.30 -12.57
N VAL A 107 8.36 -16.82 -13.34
CA VAL A 107 7.97 -16.23 -14.61
C VAL A 107 6.95 -15.13 -14.37
N GLN A 108 7.15 -13.99 -15.03
CA GLN A 108 6.23 -12.86 -14.91
C GLN A 108 4.98 -13.11 -15.76
N CYS A 109 3.85 -12.76 -15.18
CA CYS A 109 2.52 -12.81 -15.78
C CYS A 109 1.94 -11.39 -15.82
N LEU A 110 1.00 -11.15 -16.73
CA LEU A 110 0.20 -9.94 -16.68
C LEU A 110 -0.72 -10.01 -15.46
N ALA A 111 -0.87 -8.91 -14.74
CA ALA A 111 -1.82 -8.80 -13.65
C ALA A 111 -2.54 -7.45 -13.66
N THR A 112 -3.76 -7.46 -13.15
CA THR A 112 -4.58 -6.28 -12.93
C THR A 112 -4.61 -5.96 -11.43
N ILE A 113 -4.47 -4.67 -11.10
CA ILE A 113 -4.67 -4.17 -9.76
C ILE A 113 -6.17 -4.13 -9.48
N VAL A 114 -6.67 -5.08 -8.67
CA VAL A 114 -8.11 -5.22 -8.39
C VAL A 114 -8.54 -4.42 -7.16
N ALA A 115 -7.62 -4.10 -6.26
CA ALA A 115 -7.87 -3.22 -5.12
C ALA A 115 -6.58 -2.53 -4.65
N VAL A 116 -6.75 -1.38 -4.01
CA VAL A 116 -5.68 -0.63 -3.36
C VAL A 116 -6.14 -0.25 -1.96
N HIS A 117 -5.32 -0.53 -0.94
CA HIS A 117 -5.65 -0.23 0.45
C HIS A 117 -4.41 0.27 1.19
N SER A 118 -4.36 1.57 1.51
CA SER A 118 -3.18 2.20 2.11
C SER A 118 -1.89 1.87 1.31
N LEU A 119 -0.95 1.14 1.90
CA LEU A 119 0.31 0.70 1.28
C LEU A 119 0.17 -0.56 0.43
N TRP A 120 -0.98 -1.22 0.46
CA TRP A 120 -1.20 -2.52 -0.14
C TRP A 120 -1.83 -2.43 -1.52
N VAL A 121 -1.41 -3.33 -2.40
CA VAL A 121 -1.90 -3.49 -3.77
C VAL A 121 -2.35 -4.94 -3.93
N CYS A 122 -3.64 -5.13 -4.26
CA CYS A 122 -4.19 -6.45 -4.55
C CYS A 122 -4.10 -6.71 -6.04
N LEU A 123 -3.52 -7.86 -6.40
CA LEU A 123 -3.20 -8.24 -7.76
C LEU A 123 -3.94 -9.51 -8.13
N ARG A 124 -4.59 -9.47 -9.29
CA ARG A 124 -5.16 -10.64 -9.96
C ARG A 124 -4.36 -10.94 -11.21
N LEU A 125 -3.91 -12.17 -11.39
CA LEU A 125 -3.28 -12.59 -12.64
C LEU A 125 -4.33 -12.61 -13.75
N ASP A 126 -4.04 -11.91 -14.85
CA ASP A 126 -4.97 -11.81 -15.97
C ASP A 126 -5.16 -13.19 -16.61
N GLY A 127 -6.41 -13.63 -16.71
CA GLY A 127 -6.75 -14.96 -17.21
C GLY A 127 -7.22 -15.92 -16.12
N GLU A 128 -7.28 -15.46 -14.87
CA GLU A 128 -7.83 -16.18 -13.72
C GLU A 128 -9.03 -15.47 -13.10
N ASP A 129 -9.71 -16.17 -12.19
CA ASP A 129 -10.71 -15.59 -11.29
C ASP A 129 -10.06 -14.96 -10.04
N GLY A 130 -10.90 -14.53 -9.09
CA GLY A 130 -10.44 -13.87 -7.85
C GLY A 130 -9.94 -14.80 -6.75
N SER A 131 -9.94 -16.12 -6.96
CA SER A 131 -9.58 -17.09 -5.90
C SER A 131 -8.10 -17.03 -5.51
N ASN A 132 -7.23 -16.54 -6.41
CA ASN A 132 -5.78 -16.44 -6.22
C ASN A 132 -5.29 -14.98 -6.16
N ASP A 133 -6.20 -14.04 -5.88
CA ASP A 133 -5.83 -12.65 -5.63
C ASP A 133 -4.82 -12.59 -4.48
N HIS A 134 -3.75 -11.82 -4.65
CA HIS A 134 -2.73 -11.70 -3.63
C HIS A 134 -2.32 -10.25 -3.41
N TRP A 135 -1.99 -9.94 -2.17
CA TRP A 135 -1.64 -8.60 -1.72
C TRP A 135 -0.13 -8.45 -1.59
N LEU A 136 0.40 -7.38 -2.18
CA LEU A 136 1.79 -6.97 -2.05
C LEU A 136 1.86 -5.54 -1.50
N ILE A 137 2.97 -5.20 -0.84
CA ILE A 137 3.27 -3.80 -0.51
C ILE A 137 3.61 -3.04 -1.80
N CYS A 138 3.27 -1.76 -1.90
CA CYS A 138 3.41 -0.98 -3.12
C CYS A 138 4.86 -0.74 -3.58
N ASP A 139 5.84 -0.95 -2.72
CA ASP A 139 7.27 -0.88 -3.04
C ASP A 139 7.91 -2.28 -3.22
N ASP A 140 7.10 -3.33 -3.36
CA ASP A 140 7.60 -4.67 -3.58
C ASP A 140 8.27 -4.78 -4.95
N GLU A 141 9.51 -5.26 -4.98
CA GLU A 141 10.30 -5.36 -6.20
C GLU A 141 9.70 -6.32 -7.22
N ARG A 142 8.81 -7.21 -6.81
CA ARG A 142 8.11 -8.13 -7.72
C ARG A 142 7.13 -7.41 -8.64
N ILE A 143 6.64 -6.22 -8.26
CA ILE A 143 5.72 -5.42 -9.07
C ILE A 143 6.52 -4.67 -10.15
N LYS A 144 6.38 -5.08 -11.40
CA LYS A 144 7.11 -4.52 -12.54
C LYS A 144 6.18 -3.77 -13.50
N PRO A 145 6.67 -2.73 -14.18
CA PRO A 145 5.91 -2.06 -15.23
C PRO A 145 5.71 -2.99 -16.42
N VAL A 146 4.56 -2.90 -17.08
CA VAL A 146 4.30 -3.62 -18.34
C VAL A 146 5.39 -3.31 -19.37
N GLY A 147 5.83 -4.35 -20.08
CA GLY A 147 6.97 -4.36 -20.98
C GLY A 147 8.31 -4.64 -20.29
N HIS A 148 8.35 -4.88 -18.98
CA HIS A 148 9.60 -5.18 -18.28
C HIS A 148 10.23 -6.48 -18.78
N CYS A 149 9.44 -7.55 -18.95
CA CYS A 149 9.96 -8.81 -19.51
C CYS A 149 10.60 -8.62 -20.87
N VAL A 150 9.87 -8.01 -21.80
CA VAL A 150 10.31 -7.83 -23.19
C VAL A 150 11.60 -7.01 -23.25
N ARG A 151 11.71 -5.93 -22.45
CA ARG A 151 12.94 -5.12 -22.36
C ARG A 151 14.15 -5.92 -21.85
N ASN A 152 13.93 -6.99 -21.09
CA ASN A 152 15.00 -7.86 -20.58
C ASN A 152 15.18 -9.13 -21.43
N GLY A 153 14.59 -9.19 -22.64
CA GLY A 153 14.68 -10.36 -23.53
C GLY A 153 13.88 -11.58 -23.04
N LEU A 154 12.92 -11.35 -22.13
CA LEU A 154 12.02 -12.37 -21.60
C LEU A 154 10.64 -12.25 -22.22
N ILE A 155 9.88 -13.35 -22.21
CA ILE A 155 8.51 -13.41 -22.72
C ILE A 155 7.56 -13.59 -21.54
N LEU A 156 6.51 -12.76 -21.50
CA LEU A 156 5.45 -12.88 -20.53
C LEU A 156 4.81 -14.26 -20.61
N GLN A 157 4.54 -14.89 -19.47
CA GLN A 157 3.95 -16.23 -19.44
C GLN A 157 2.46 -16.16 -19.05
N PRO A 158 1.64 -17.12 -19.51
CA PRO A 158 0.34 -17.33 -18.93
C PRO A 158 0.49 -17.73 -17.47
N PRO A 159 -0.44 -17.31 -16.59
CA PRO A 159 -0.41 -17.77 -15.20
C PRO A 159 -0.73 -19.28 -15.13
N PHE A 160 -0.36 -19.92 -14.03
CA PHE A 160 -0.48 -21.36 -13.83
C PHE A 160 -1.94 -21.84 -13.94
N GLY A 161 -2.89 -21.03 -13.47
CA GLY A 161 -4.32 -21.29 -13.52
C GLY A 161 -5.02 -20.62 -14.71
N PHE A 162 -4.30 -20.31 -15.79
CA PHE A 162 -4.87 -19.65 -16.98
C PHE A 162 -6.10 -20.42 -17.51
N MET A 163 -7.26 -19.76 -17.49
CA MET A 163 -8.56 -20.40 -17.75
C MET A 163 -8.93 -20.47 -19.23
N TYR A 164 -8.09 -19.90 -20.12
CA TYR A 164 -8.36 -19.80 -21.55
C TYR A 164 -7.41 -20.70 -22.35
N ASN A 165 -7.66 -20.82 -23.66
CA ASN A 165 -6.80 -21.61 -24.54
C ASN A 165 -5.39 -20.99 -24.63
N LEU A 166 -4.35 -21.74 -24.30
CA LEU A 166 -2.95 -21.32 -24.36
C LEU A 166 -2.53 -20.80 -25.75
N ALA A 167 -3.06 -21.37 -26.83
CA ALA A 167 -2.76 -20.90 -28.19
C ALA A 167 -3.29 -19.47 -28.45
N SER A 168 -4.25 -19.01 -27.65
CA SER A 168 -4.80 -17.65 -27.73
C SER A 168 -4.12 -16.65 -26.79
N PHE A 169 -3.15 -17.08 -25.98
CA PHE A 169 -2.55 -16.24 -24.92
C PHE A 169 -1.99 -14.91 -25.48
N HIS A 170 -1.30 -14.93 -26.62
CA HIS A 170 -0.80 -13.72 -27.26
C HIS A 170 -1.93 -12.71 -27.55
N LYS A 171 -3.00 -13.17 -28.20
CA LYS A 171 -4.18 -12.35 -28.52
C LYS A 171 -4.91 -11.90 -27.26
N PHE A 172 -4.94 -12.74 -26.23
CA PHE A 172 -5.49 -12.38 -24.93
C PHE A 172 -4.74 -11.19 -24.33
N ILE A 173 -3.40 -11.24 -24.28
CA ILE A 173 -2.57 -10.14 -23.78
C ILE A 173 -2.75 -8.86 -24.61
N GLU A 174 -2.75 -8.97 -25.94
CA GLU A 174 -3.01 -7.83 -26.83
C GLU A 174 -4.34 -7.15 -26.50
N ASN A 175 -5.40 -7.94 -26.28
CA ASN A 175 -6.72 -7.40 -25.93
C ASN A 175 -6.74 -6.75 -24.55
N GLN A 176 -6.03 -7.33 -23.56
CA GLN A 176 -5.92 -6.73 -22.23
C GLN A 176 -5.18 -5.38 -22.27
N LEU A 177 -4.20 -5.22 -23.15
CA LEU A 177 -3.37 -4.01 -23.22
C LEU A 177 -3.95 -2.93 -24.15
N LYS A 178 -5.14 -3.12 -24.70
CA LYS A 178 -5.84 -2.07 -25.45
C LYS A 178 -6.20 -0.89 -24.54
N PRO A 179 -6.13 0.36 -25.05
CA PRO A 179 -6.68 1.52 -24.36
C PRO A 179 -8.14 1.28 -23.97
N ALA A 180 -8.54 1.84 -22.83
CA ALA A 180 -9.95 1.87 -22.45
C ALA A 180 -10.76 2.71 -23.46
N ALA A 181 -12.09 2.63 -23.39
CA ALA A 181 -12.98 3.33 -24.31
C ALA A 181 -12.79 4.87 -24.30
N ASP A 182 -12.29 5.42 -23.19
CA ASP A 182 -11.94 6.84 -23.04
C ASP A 182 -10.52 7.19 -23.56
N GLY A 183 -9.83 6.23 -24.19
CA GLY A 183 -8.46 6.37 -24.68
C GLY A 183 -7.39 6.27 -23.58
N SER A 184 -7.77 6.06 -22.32
CA SER A 184 -6.79 5.95 -21.24
C SER A 184 -5.99 4.66 -21.32
N SER A 185 -4.70 4.75 -21.01
CA SER A 185 -3.79 3.60 -21.01
C SER A 185 -4.16 2.61 -19.90
N PRO A 186 -4.21 1.29 -20.17
CA PRO A 186 -4.56 0.30 -19.15
C PRO A 186 -3.39 0.01 -18.20
N VAL A 187 -2.17 0.48 -18.47
CA VAL A 187 -0.99 0.15 -17.65
C VAL A 187 -0.77 1.15 -16.52
N ALA A 188 -0.16 0.71 -15.42
CA ALA A 188 0.20 1.61 -14.33
C ALA A 188 1.29 2.60 -14.73
N SER A 189 1.25 3.80 -14.13
CA SER A 189 2.19 4.89 -14.43
C SER A 189 3.62 4.53 -14.01
N PRO A 190 4.67 4.85 -14.79
CA PRO A 190 6.06 4.60 -14.41
C PRO A 190 6.45 5.16 -13.03
N GLU A 191 5.85 6.27 -12.61
CA GLU A 191 6.09 6.94 -11.33
C GLU A 191 5.53 6.17 -10.12
N SER A 192 4.66 5.18 -10.36
CA SER A 192 4.12 4.30 -9.32
C SER A 192 5.15 3.24 -8.88
N PHE A 193 6.13 2.91 -9.73
CA PHE A 193 7.12 1.87 -9.46
C PHE A 193 8.31 2.44 -8.70
N LYS A 194 8.27 2.32 -7.37
CA LYS A 194 9.33 2.76 -6.45
C LYS A 194 9.75 1.59 -5.56
N PRO A 195 10.49 0.60 -6.10
CA PRO A 195 10.88 -0.56 -5.33
C PRO A 195 11.79 -0.17 -4.16
N ILE A 196 11.66 -0.90 -3.05
CA ILE A 196 12.50 -0.70 -1.87
C ILE A 196 14.00 -0.77 -2.25
N PRO A 197 14.84 0.20 -1.82
CA PRO A 197 16.27 0.14 -2.09
C PRO A 197 16.96 -1.08 -1.46
N PHE A 198 17.80 -1.77 -2.23
CA PHE A 198 18.53 -2.96 -1.76
C PHE A 198 19.43 -2.70 -0.53
N LYS A 199 19.84 -1.45 -0.27
CA LYS A 199 20.62 -1.09 0.94
C LYS A 199 19.91 -1.44 2.26
N TYR A 200 18.58 -1.59 2.23
CA TYR A 200 17.79 -2.00 3.39
C TYR A 200 17.60 -3.52 3.47
N HIS A 201 18.10 -4.29 2.50
CA HIS A 201 18.05 -5.74 2.54
C HIS A 201 19.01 -6.25 3.65
N PRO A 202 18.51 -7.03 4.62
CA PRO A 202 19.33 -7.57 5.69
C PRO A 202 20.32 -8.61 5.15
N ARG A 203 21.61 -8.42 5.45
CA ARG A 203 22.70 -9.27 4.89
C ARG A 203 22.65 -10.73 5.33
N LYS A 204 21.99 -11.02 6.46
CA LYS A 204 21.82 -12.35 7.03
C LYS A 204 20.67 -12.34 8.01
N ASN A 205 20.14 -13.52 8.33
CA ASN A 205 19.18 -13.66 9.42
C ASN A 205 19.83 -13.38 10.78
N THR A 206 19.30 -12.38 11.50
CA THR A 206 19.73 -12.00 12.87
C THR A 206 18.61 -12.10 13.91
N PHE A 207 17.44 -12.64 13.52
CA PHE A 207 16.34 -12.87 14.46
C PHE A 207 16.69 -13.94 15.50
N GLN A 208 16.09 -13.81 16.67
CA GLN A 208 16.19 -14.78 17.76
C GLN A 208 14.80 -15.19 18.23
N VAL A 209 14.69 -16.44 18.69
CA VAL A 209 13.46 -16.96 19.28
C VAL A 209 13.06 -16.08 20.49
N GLY A 210 11.78 -15.76 20.57
CA GLY A 210 11.21 -14.88 21.61
C GLY A 210 11.15 -13.41 21.22
N MET A 211 11.82 -12.97 20.16
CA MET A 211 11.68 -11.60 19.66
C MET A 211 10.28 -11.35 19.12
N LYS A 212 9.75 -10.15 19.40
CA LYS A 212 8.45 -9.68 18.88
C LYS A 212 8.59 -8.78 17.67
N CYS A 213 7.62 -8.88 16.78
CA CYS A 213 7.52 -8.10 15.56
C CYS A 213 6.05 -7.81 15.23
N GLU A 214 5.82 -6.99 14.21
CA GLU A 214 4.55 -6.87 13.53
C GLU A 214 4.53 -7.82 12.33
N ALA A 215 3.43 -8.52 12.09
CA ALA A 215 3.31 -9.44 10.95
C ALA A 215 1.91 -9.39 10.32
N ILE A 216 1.84 -9.60 9.01
CA ILE A 216 0.58 -9.70 8.26
C ILE A 216 0.23 -11.17 8.05
N ASP A 217 -1.03 -11.54 8.33
CA ASP A 217 -1.56 -12.84 7.91
C ASP A 217 -1.97 -12.75 6.43
N ARG A 218 -1.20 -13.44 5.58
CA ARG A 218 -1.48 -13.50 4.13
C ARG A 218 -2.72 -14.31 3.79
N LYS A 219 -3.08 -15.30 4.62
CA LYS A 219 -4.24 -16.17 4.39
C LYS A 219 -5.54 -15.45 4.74
N ASN A 220 -5.50 -14.59 5.76
CA ASN A 220 -6.64 -13.80 6.22
C ASN A 220 -6.32 -12.30 6.14
N PHE A 221 -5.91 -11.86 4.94
CA PHE A 221 -5.44 -10.50 4.74
C PHE A 221 -6.53 -9.47 5.04
N ASN A 222 -6.25 -8.56 5.98
CA ASN A 222 -7.11 -7.42 6.32
C ASN A 222 -6.34 -6.08 6.26
N GLY A 223 -5.10 -6.09 5.75
CA GLY A 223 -4.22 -4.92 5.66
C GLY A 223 -3.64 -4.42 6.99
N ARG A 224 -3.95 -5.07 8.12
CA ARG A 224 -3.56 -4.66 9.47
C ARG A 224 -2.50 -5.59 10.05
N PRO A 225 -1.29 -5.09 10.38
CA PRO A 225 -0.31 -5.92 11.06
C PRO A 225 -0.79 -6.32 12.46
N CYS A 226 -0.47 -7.54 12.88
CA CYS A 226 -0.73 -8.06 14.21
C CYS A 226 0.59 -8.16 15.01
N PRO A 227 0.56 -8.04 16.34
CA PRO A 227 1.68 -8.46 17.17
C PRO A 227 1.97 -9.95 17.00
N ALA A 228 3.23 -10.27 16.78
CA ALA A 228 3.68 -11.62 16.53
C ALA A 228 5.02 -11.88 17.23
N THR A 229 5.32 -13.17 17.42
CA THR A 229 6.52 -13.66 18.10
C THR A 229 7.26 -14.65 17.19
N VAL A 230 8.57 -14.51 17.10
CA VAL A 230 9.45 -15.50 16.46
C VAL A 230 9.56 -16.71 17.39
N VAL A 231 9.00 -17.86 16.99
CA VAL A 231 8.96 -19.07 17.83
C VAL A 231 9.96 -20.16 17.41
N ASP A 232 10.52 -20.07 16.21
CA ASP A 232 11.57 -20.96 15.70
C ASP A 232 12.42 -20.23 14.65
N VAL A 233 13.71 -20.56 14.57
CA VAL A 233 14.66 -20.00 13.58
C VAL A 233 15.48 -21.14 12.98
N LYS A 234 15.38 -21.34 11.67
CA LYS A 234 16.05 -22.41 10.91
C LYS A 234 16.71 -21.84 9.66
N GLY A 235 18.00 -21.53 9.76
CA GLY A 235 18.74 -20.87 8.68
C GLY A 235 18.10 -19.54 8.34
N ASP A 236 17.67 -19.36 7.09
CA ASP A 236 17.02 -18.14 6.61
C ASP A 236 15.51 -18.08 6.88
N TYR A 237 14.94 -19.09 7.54
CA TYR A 237 13.50 -19.18 7.79
C TYR A 237 13.16 -18.98 9.27
N LEU A 238 12.09 -18.23 9.48
CA LEU A 238 11.45 -17.95 10.76
C LEU A 238 10.11 -18.70 10.81
N THR A 239 9.74 -19.17 12.00
CA THR A 239 8.32 -19.46 12.30
C THR A 239 7.76 -18.32 13.13
N ILE A 240 6.73 -17.67 12.59
CA ILE A 240 6.05 -16.51 13.20
C ILE A 240 4.73 -16.99 13.78
N SER A 241 4.55 -16.81 15.09
CA SER A 241 3.29 -17.05 15.80
C SER A 241 2.56 -15.72 16.00
N TYR A 242 1.28 -15.66 15.66
CA TYR A 242 0.46 -14.47 15.88
C TYR A 242 -0.06 -14.45 17.33
N ASP A 243 0.31 -13.44 18.09
CA ASP A 243 -0.05 -13.35 19.51
C ASP A 243 -1.58 -13.23 19.64
N GLY A 244 -2.21 -14.01 20.54
CA GLY A 244 -3.68 -14.06 20.60
C GLY A 244 -4.34 -15.18 19.81
N TRP A 245 -3.57 -15.87 18.96
CA TRP A 245 -4.08 -16.92 18.09
C TRP A 245 -3.46 -18.27 18.41
N ASN A 246 -4.11 -19.34 17.94
CA ASN A 246 -3.58 -20.69 18.11
C ASN A 246 -2.44 -20.96 17.10
N LYS A 247 -1.64 -21.98 17.37
CA LYS A 247 -0.47 -22.36 16.53
C LYS A 247 -0.81 -22.81 15.12
N ALA A 248 -2.09 -23.09 14.80
CA ALA A 248 -2.47 -23.46 13.43
C ALA A 248 -2.40 -22.26 12.47
N TYR A 249 -2.35 -21.05 13.00
CA TYR A 249 -2.14 -19.82 12.24
C TYR A 249 -0.65 -19.49 12.03
N ASP A 250 0.27 -20.18 12.71
CA ASP A 250 1.70 -19.93 12.58
C ASP A 250 2.14 -20.03 11.11
N CYS A 251 2.94 -19.06 10.68
CA CYS A 251 3.43 -19.00 9.31
C CYS A 251 4.95 -19.14 9.27
N LYS A 252 5.45 -19.75 8.19
CA LYS A 252 6.88 -19.77 7.88
C LYS A 252 7.19 -18.65 6.92
N GLU A 253 8.13 -17.80 7.29
CA GLU A 253 8.58 -16.68 6.48
C GLU A 253 10.09 -16.74 6.35
N ARG A 254 10.63 -16.29 5.21
CA ARG A 254 12.06 -15.98 5.17
C ARG A 254 12.31 -14.71 5.99
N TYR A 255 13.52 -14.58 6.52
CA TYR A 255 13.90 -13.43 7.35
C TYR A 255 13.79 -12.07 6.60
N ASP A 256 13.88 -12.09 5.27
CA ASP A 256 13.74 -10.92 4.40
C ASP A 256 12.32 -10.75 3.82
N SER A 257 11.32 -11.46 4.38
CA SER A 257 9.92 -11.35 3.95
C SER A 257 9.40 -9.92 4.12
N ARG A 258 8.68 -9.43 3.10
CA ARG A 258 8.03 -8.11 3.11
C ARG A 258 6.74 -8.07 3.94
N PHE A 259 6.38 -9.16 4.62
CA PHE A 259 5.19 -9.30 5.47
C PHE A 259 5.48 -9.32 6.98
N ILE A 260 6.74 -9.16 7.35
CA ILE A 260 7.17 -8.94 8.74
C ILE A 260 7.79 -7.55 8.86
N PHE A 261 7.54 -6.89 9.99
CA PHE A 261 7.85 -5.49 10.21
C PHE A 261 8.38 -5.26 11.63
N PRO A 262 9.25 -4.27 11.82
CA PRO A 262 9.68 -3.88 13.16
C PRO A 262 8.49 -3.34 13.96
N VAL A 263 8.58 -3.48 15.29
CA VAL A 263 7.59 -2.92 16.20
C VAL A 263 7.41 -1.42 15.96
N GLY A 264 6.16 -0.98 15.78
CA GLY A 264 5.78 0.41 15.54
C GLY A 264 5.75 0.80 14.06
N TRP A 265 6.05 -0.11 13.13
CA TRP A 265 6.02 0.18 11.70
C TRP A 265 4.60 0.53 11.22
N ALA A 266 3.57 -0.20 11.65
CA ALA A 266 2.17 0.10 11.34
C ALA A 266 1.81 1.54 11.71
N ALA A 267 2.14 1.96 12.92
CA ALA A 267 1.87 3.32 13.39
C ALA A 267 2.61 4.38 12.54
N LYS A 268 3.88 4.14 12.19
CA LYS A 268 4.65 5.02 11.26
C LYS A 268 3.97 5.11 9.88
N SER A 269 3.41 4.00 9.41
CA SER A 269 2.72 3.84 8.14
C SER A 269 1.26 4.31 8.13
N GLY A 270 0.74 4.79 9.26
CA GLY A 270 -0.68 5.16 9.40
C GLY A 270 -1.63 3.97 9.33
N LEU A 271 -1.14 2.75 9.61
CA LEU A 271 -1.92 1.53 9.71
C LEU A 271 -2.30 1.27 11.18
N GLU A 272 -3.46 0.65 11.36
CA GLU A 272 -3.90 0.18 12.67
C GLU A 272 -3.33 -1.21 12.96
N VAL A 273 -2.71 -1.39 14.12
CA VAL A 273 -2.31 -2.72 14.60
C VAL A 273 -3.56 -3.47 15.06
N GLN A 274 -3.70 -4.74 14.69
CA GLN A 274 -4.73 -5.61 15.25
C GLN A 274 -4.23 -6.20 16.58
N PRO A 275 -4.79 -5.81 17.74
CA PRO A 275 -4.33 -6.31 19.03
C PRO A 275 -4.56 -7.83 19.18
N PRO A 276 -3.76 -8.52 20.02
CA PRO A 276 -4.04 -9.89 20.42
C PRO A 276 -5.46 -10.06 21.00
N ASN A 277 -6.09 -11.21 20.76
CA ASN A 277 -7.48 -11.47 21.19
C ASN A 277 -7.69 -11.42 22.73
N TYR A 278 -6.62 -11.41 23.53
CA TYR A 278 -6.67 -11.36 24.99
C TYR A 278 -6.12 -10.05 25.60
N VAL A 279 -6.01 -8.98 24.82
CA VAL A 279 -5.52 -7.68 25.32
C VAL A 279 -6.43 -7.14 26.44
N LYS A 280 -5.83 -6.79 27.58
CA LYS A 280 -6.51 -6.20 28.75
C LYS A 280 -5.92 -4.84 29.08
N GLY A 281 -6.76 -3.98 29.68
CA GLY A 281 -6.38 -2.81 30.48
C GLY A 281 -5.10 -2.06 30.03
N LYS A 282 -3.99 -2.32 30.71
CA LYS A 282 -2.71 -1.57 30.61
C LYS A 282 -2.09 -1.55 29.21
N VAL A 283 -2.37 -2.56 28.39
CA VAL A 283 -1.88 -2.65 27.01
C VAL A 283 -2.64 -1.69 26.07
N LEU A 284 -3.76 -1.13 26.52
CA LEU A 284 -4.54 -0.15 25.78
C LEU A 284 -4.27 1.27 26.29
N GLN A 285 -3.99 2.20 25.39
CA GLN A 285 -3.79 3.62 25.69
C GLN A 285 -4.88 4.47 25.03
N ARG A 286 -5.24 5.61 25.64
CA ARG A 286 -6.22 6.53 25.03
C ARG A 286 -5.63 7.23 23.81
N MET A 287 -6.41 7.36 22.76
CA MET A 287 -6.08 8.25 21.65
C MET A 287 -6.17 9.71 22.12
N ALA A 288 -5.05 10.42 22.12
CA ALA A 288 -5.06 11.87 22.27
C ALA A 288 -5.64 12.46 20.98
N GLN A 289 -6.83 13.05 21.05
CA GLN A 289 -7.36 13.85 19.96
C GLN A 289 -6.33 14.95 19.65
N LYS A 290 -5.70 14.91 18.47
CA LYS A 290 -5.01 16.08 17.96
C LYS A 290 -6.09 17.11 17.67
N ASP A 291 -6.25 18.07 18.57
CA ASP A 291 -7.13 19.22 18.35
C ASP A 291 -6.73 19.92 17.04
N THR A 292 -7.51 19.68 15.98
CA THR A 292 -7.51 20.54 14.81
C THR A 292 -8.09 21.88 15.22
N VAL A 293 -7.22 22.87 15.31
CA VAL A 293 -7.50 24.28 15.61
C VAL A 293 -8.75 24.79 14.85
N PRO A 294 -9.74 25.40 15.51
CA PRO A 294 -10.88 25.98 14.81
C PRO A 294 -10.52 27.26 14.03
N LYS A 295 -11.22 27.44 12.91
CA LYS A 295 -11.15 28.59 11.97
C LYS A 295 -11.19 29.96 12.65
N ALA A 296 -10.47 30.90 12.03
CA ALA A 296 -10.31 32.30 12.40
C ALA A 296 -11.63 33.11 12.53
N PRO A 297 -11.70 34.10 13.44
CA PRO A 297 -12.69 35.17 13.37
C PRO A 297 -12.23 36.34 12.49
N LYS A 298 -13.21 36.95 11.82
CA LYS A 298 -13.08 38.09 10.89
C LYS A 298 -12.76 39.41 11.62
N VAL A 299 -12.10 40.30 10.87
CA VAL A 299 -11.64 41.66 11.22
C VAL A 299 -12.77 42.60 11.64
N THR A 300 -12.51 43.43 12.65
CA THR A 300 -13.06 44.79 12.77
C THR A 300 -12.01 45.77 13.32
N ALA A 301 -12.01 46.98 12.76
CA ALA A 301 -10.96 48.00 12.83
C ALA A 301 -11.10 49.01 14.00
N LEU A 302 -10.11 49.94 14.04
CA LEU A 302 -9.96 51.19 14.82
C LEU A 302 -9.32 51.06 16.24
N ARG A 303 -8.39 51.90 16.72
CA ARG A 303 -7.80 53.19 16.28
C ARG A 303 -6.52 53.53 17.10
N LYS A 304 -5.53 54.13 16.40
CA LYS A 304 -4.37 54.99 16.78
C LYS A 304 -3.97 55.25 18.25
N SER A 305 -2.65 55.21 18.54
CA SER A 305 -1.90 56.31 19.20
C SER A 305 -0.36 56.10 19.11
N LYS A 306 0.34 57.02 18.43
CA LYS A 306 1.31 58.03 18.92
C LYS A 306 2.76 57.55 19.07
N VAL A 307 3.57 57.97 18.09
CA VAL A 307 5.03 58.00 18.08
C VAL A 307 5.53 59.16 18.96
N LEU A 308 6.50 58.88 19.84
CA LEU A 308 7.35 59.88 20.49
C LEU A 308 8.81 59.44 20.35
N LYS A 309 9.55 60.15 19.48
CA LYS A 309 11.00 60.08 19.36
C LYS A 309 11.63 60.83 20.53
N ARG A 310 12.62 60.22 21.19
CA ARG A 310 13.59 60.92 22.03
C ARG A 310 14.99 60.73 21.46
N LYS A 311 15.58 61.85 21.03
CA LYS A 311 17.00 62.04 20.72
C LYS A 311 17.82 61.93 22.01
N SER A 312 19.03 61.38 21.92
CA SER A 312 20.16 61.88 22.71
C SER A 312 21.40 61.94 21.82
N SER A 313 22.11 63.04 21.97
CA SER A 313 23.33 63.44 21.27
C SER A 313 24.44 63.65 22.30
N ASN A 314 25.67 63.72 21.79
CA ASN A 314 26.89 64.29 22.36
C ASN A 314 27.78 63.33 23.18
N THR A 315 28.96 62.95 22.66
CA THR A 315 30.29 63.64 22.65
C THR A 315 31.20 62.89 23.63
N ASN A 316 32.52 62.74 23.54
CA ASN A 316 33.62 63.25 22.73
C ASN A 316 34.85 62.40 23.14
N LYS A 317 35.79 62.12 22.24
CA LYS A 317 37.24 62.46 22.37
C LYS A 317 38.16 61.57 21.52
N THR A 318 38.67 62.24 20.50
CA THR A 318 39.93 62.20 19.75
C THR A 318 41.17 61.69 20.49
N GLN A 319 42.03 60.96 19.76
CA GLN A 319 43.51 61.03 19.65
C GLN A 319 43.96 59.82 18.80
N ASN A 320 44.99 59.80 17.94
CA ASN A 320 46.02 60.74 17.53
C ASN A 320 46.61 60.25 16.17
N ARG A 321 47.21 61.17 15.40
CA ARG A 321 47.90 60.92 14.11
C ARG A 321 49.27 60.23 14.31
N LYS A 322 49.71 59.39 13.35
CA LYS A 322 50.87 59.61 12.41
C LYS A 322 51.54 58.32 11.89
N ARG A 323 51.48 58.15 10.55
CA ARG A 323 52.58 58.04 9.54
C ARG A 323 53.55 56.83 9.47
N LYS A 324 53.84 56.50 8.18
CA LYS A 324 54.99 55.82 7.52
C LYS A 324 54.91 54.28 7.50
N ARG A 325 55.35 53.54 6.45
CA ARG A 325 55.98 53.77 5.12
C ARG A 325 55.90 52.41 4.35
N ILE A 326 55.56 52.41 3.06
CA ILE A 326 56.38 51.98 1.89
C ILE A 326 56.48 50.46 1.60
N SER A 327 56.08 50.13 0.35
CA SER A 327 56.50 49.12 -0.65
C SER A 327 56.99 47.73 -0.20
N SER A 328 56.70 46.64 -0.91
CA SER A 328 56.70 46.45 -2.37
C SER A 328 55.77 45.33 -2.81
#